data_AF-A0A4U9W869-F1
#
_entry.id   AF-A0A4U9W869-F1
#
_cell.length_a   1.000
_cell.length_b   1.000
_cell.length_c   1.000
_cell.angle_alpha   90.00
_cell.angle_beta   90.00
_cell.angle_gamma   90.00
#
_symmetry.space_group_name_H-M   'P 1'
#
loop_
_entity.id
_entity.type
_entity.pdbx_description
1 polymer ?
#
loop_
_entity_poly.entity_id
_entity_poly.type
_entity_poly.pdbx_seq_one_letter_code
_entity_poly.pdbx_strand_id
1 'polypeptide(L)'
;MGGNGAAYHWQTPCITGRTLELRRPFGITGKLLSPTTADEIWQRGNELLSQEAFSARGIMKQMKVKMVGTTDDPIDDLRHHQAIADDSSFDIKVLPSWRPDKAFNIEAAGFNDYMQQLEAAADTSISRFSDLCDALKKRLDHFAAHGCKVSDHALDVVMYGEADEATLDKILAQRLSGELPTQQQIAQFKTAVLLFLAAEYQRREWVQQYHIGALRNNNSRMFKTIGPDIGFDSINDQPVAESLSRLLDAQAKQGALPKTILYCLTHGITK
;
A
#
# COMPACT_ATOMS: atom_id res chain seq x y z
N MET A 1 -0.64 14.27 34.49
CA MET A 1 -1.06 15.13 33.36
C MET A 1 -2.09 14.35 32.53
N GLY A 2 -3.36 14.36 32.95
CA GLY A 2 -4.45 13.74 32.21
C GLY A 2 -5.09 14.77 31.29
N GLY A 3 -4.51 14.97 30.11
CA GLY A 3 -5.12 15.82 29.08
C GLY A 3 -6.33 15.11 28.48
N ASN A 4 -7.47 15.80 28.42
CA ASN A 4 -8.71 15.26 27.87
C ASN A 4 -8.66 15.21 26.33
N GLY A 5 -7.77 14.39 25.77
CA GLY A 5 -7.56 14.24 24.33
C GLY A 5 -8.85 13.93 23.57
N ALA A 6 -9.77 13.18 24.19
CA ALA A 6 -11.07 12.86 23.61
C ALA A 6 -11.93 14.11 23.33
N ALA A 7 -11.87 15.11 24.21
CA ALA A 7 -12.65 16.33 24.13
C ALA A 7 -12.08 17.39 23.16
N TYR A 8 -10.94 17.18 22.52
CA TYR A 8 -10.41 18.12 21.51
C TYR A 8 -10.85 17.82 20.07
N HIS A 9 -11.68 16.78 19.88
CA HIS A 9 -12.04 16.25 18.56
C HIS A 9 -13.53 16.39 18.22
N TRP A 10 -14.26 17.30 18.90
CA TRP A 10 -15.64 17.58 18.54
C TRP A 10 -15.70 17.99 17.06
N GLN A 11 -16.49 17.29 16.26
CA GLN A 11 -16.65 17.45 14.81
C GLN A 11 -15.56 16.85 13.90
N THR A 12 -14.59 16.09 14.43
CA THR A 12 -13.69 15.30 13.56
C THR A 12 -14.26 13.91 13.27
N PRO A 13 -13.91 13.26 12.15
CA PRO A 13 -14.25 11.86 11.93
C PRO A 13 -13.81 10.93 13.07
N CYS A 14 -12.80 11.30 13.85
CA CYS A 14 -12.32 10.52 14.99
C CYS A 14 -13.35 10.41 16.12
N ILE A 15 -14.19 11.43 16.37
CA ILE A 15 -15.25 11.31 17.39
C ILE A 15 -16.36 10.37 16.91
N THR A 16 -16.72 10.46 15.64
CA THR A 16 -17.70 9.57 15.00
C THR A 16 -17.18 8.14 14.98
N GLY A 17 -15.92 7.92 14.56
CA GLY A 17 -15.25 6.62 14.52
C GLY A 17 -15.24 5.94 15.87
N ARG A 18 -14.74 6.61 16.92
CA ARG A 18 -14.72 6.06 18.29
C ARG A 18 -16.11 5.69 18.80
N THR A 19 -17.11 6.53 18.53
CA THR A 19 -18.49 6.24 18.97
C THR A 19 -19.07 5.04 18.22
N LEU A 20 -18.76 4.90 16.92
CA LEU A 20 -19.17 3.77 16.11
C LEU A 20 -18.49 2.47 16.54
N GLU A 21 -17.20 2.52 16.85
CA GLU A 21 -16.38 1.38 17.32
C GLU A 21 -16.86 0.86 18.69
N LEU A 22 -17.08 1.76 19.66
CA LEU A 22 -17.65 1.39 20.96
C LEU A 22 -19.04 0.77 20.81
N ARG A 23 -19.86 1.27 19.88
CA ARG A 23 -21.17 0.68 19.59
C ARG A 23 -21.06 -0.69 18.93
N ARG A 24 -20.13 -0.87 17.97
CA ARG A 24 -19.93 -2.13 17.22
C ARG A 24 -18.44 -2.35 16.98
N PRO A 25 -17.83 -3.42 17.50
CA PRO A 25 -18.48 -4.63 18.03
C PRO A 25 -18.83 -4.60 19.53
N PHE A 26 -18.38 -3.59 20.31
CA PHE A 26 -18.41 -3.68 21.77
C PHE A 26 -19.80 -3.50 22.42
N GLY A 27 -20.82 -3.05 21.69
CA GLY A 27 -22.17 -2.86 22.22
C GLY A 27 -22.31 -1.75 23.24
N ILE A 28 -21.29 -0.91 23.42
CA ILE A 28 -21.28 0.20 24.37
C ILE A 28 -22.03 1.38 23.73
N THR A 29 -23.23 1.65 24.23
CA THR A 29 -24.12 2.72 23.74
C THR A 29 -24.51 3.68 24.85
N GLY A 30 -24.87 4.93 24.50
CA GLY A 30 -25.36 5.91 25.47
C GLY A 30 -24.29 6.45 26.42
N LYS A 31 -23.00 6.17 26.16
CA LYS A 31 -21.86 6.65 26.94
C LYS A 31 -20.90 7.42 26.04
N LEU A 32 -20.57 8.64 26.45
CA LEU A 32 -19.50 9.42 25.84
C LEU A 32 -18.18 9.03 26.51
N LEU A 33 -17.15 8.77 25.70
CA LEU A 33 -15.81 8.55 26.22
C LEU A 33 -15.28 9.86 26.82
N SER A 34 -15.08 9.86 28.13
CA SER A 34 -14.60 10.99 28.91
C SER A 34 -13.73 10.47 30.06
N PRO A 35 -12.99 11.33 30.78
CA PRO A 35 -12.24 10.90 31.96
C PRO A 35 -13.12 10.19 33.02
N THR A 36 -14.42 10.51 33.08
CA THR A 36 -15.35 9.90 34.04
C THR A 36 -15.94 8.56 33.60
N THR A 37 -15.86 8.21 32.31
CA THR A 37 -16.36 6.93 31.76
C THR A 37 -15.25 6.02 31.25
N ALA A 38 -14.02 6.53 31.14
CA ALA A 38 -12.88 5.84 30.54
C ALA A 38 -12.58 4.50 31.23
N ASP A 39 -12.50 4.48 32.57
CA ASP A 39 -12.16 3.26 33.31
C ASP A 39 -13.20 2.16 33.12
N GLU A 40 -14.48 2.52 33.13
CA GLU A 40 -15.58 1.58 32.89
C GLU A 40 -15.54 1.04 31.46
N ILE A 41 -15.37 1.92 30.46
CA ILE A 41 -15.28 1.53 29.05
C ILE A 41 -14.07 0.62 28.83
N TRP A 42 -12.93 0.94 29.46
CA TRP A 42 -11.70 0.16 29.39
C TRP A 42 -11.88 -1.24 29.98
N GLN A 43 -12.41 -1.34 31.20
CA GLN A 43 -12.68 -2.62 31.87
C GLN A 43 -13.63 -3.47 31.03
N ARG A 44 -14.74 -2.86 30.56
CA ARG A 44 -15.71 -3.56 29.72
C ARG A 44 -15.12 -4.03 28.39
N GLY A 45 -14.30 -3.20 27.76
CA GLY A 45 -13.57 -3.54 26.54
C GLY A 45 -12.66 -4.76 26.74
N ASN A 46 -11.89 -4.77 27.83
CA ASN A 46 -10.98 -5.87 28.16
C ASN A 46 -11.72 -7.17 28.48
N GLU A 47 -12.82 -7.10 29.22
CA GLU A 47 -13.70 -8.27 29.44
C GLU A 47 -14.17 -8.87 28.11
N LEU A 48 -14.57 -8.03 27.16
CA LEU A 48 -15.03 -8.48 25.85
C LEU A 48 -13.87 -9.07 25.04
N LEU A 49 -12.71 -8.40 25.00
CA LEU A 49 -11.52 -8.86 24.27
C LEU A 49 -10.97 -10.21 24.75
N SER A 50 -11.28 -10.62 25.98
CA SER A 50 -10.92 -11.96 26.49
C SER A 50 -11.81 -13.09 25.94
N GLN A 51 -12.91 -12.76 25.26
CA GLN A 51 -13.86 -13.72 24.70
C GLN A 51 -13.49 -14.09 23.26
N GLU A 52 -13.75 -15.34 22.88
CA GLU A 52 -13.48 -15.85 21.52
C GLU A 52 -14.16 -15.01 20.42
N ALA A 53 -15.38 -14.51 20.70
CA ALA A 53 -16.13 -13.65 19.79
C ALA A 53 -15.39 -12.34 19.46
N PHE A 54 -14.47 -11.88 20.30
CA PHE A 54 -13.66 -10.67 20.10
C PHE A 54 -12.21 -10.96 19.70
N SER A 55 -11.89 -12.22 19.36
CA SER A 55 -10.69 -12.52 18.55
C SER A 55 -10.75 -11.77 17.20
N ALA A 56 -9.61 -11.65 16.50
CA ALA A 56 -9.57 -11.02 15.18
C ALA A 56 -10.62 -11.63 14.22
N ARG A 57 -10.67 -12.97 14.15
CA ARG A 57 -11.66 -13.71 13.35
C ARG A 57 -13.10 -13.50 13.86
N GLY A 58 -13.28 -13.46 15.18
CA GLY A 58 -14.57 -13.21 15.81
C GLY A 58 -15.14 -11.83 15.46
N ILE A 59 -14.32 -10.77 15.55
CA ILE A 59 -14.72 -9.41 15.17
C ILE A 59 -15.09 -9.35 13.69
N MET A 60 -14.29 -9.96 12.79
CA MET A 60 -14.62 -10.01 11.37
C MET A 60 -15.98 -10.66 11.11
N LYS A 61 -16.28 -11.77 11.80
CA LYS A 61 -17.59 -12.45 11.72
C LYS A 61 -18.73 -11.57 12.25
N GLN A 62 -18.57 -10.93 13.41
CA GLN A 62 -19.56 -10.00 13.97
C GLN A 62 -19.85 -8.82 13.04
N MET A 63 -18.82 -8.32 12.37
CA MET A 63 -18.92 -7.22 11.42
C MET A 63 -19.36 -7.66 10.01
N LYS A 64 -19.72 -8.94 9.84
CA LYS A 64 -20.22 -9.54 8.59
C LYS A 64 -19.24 -9.40 7.43
N VAL A 65 -17.95 -9.37 7.72
CA VAL A 65 -16.89 -9.35 6.69
C VAL A 65 -16.96 -10.64 5.87
N LYS A 66 -16.87 -10.52 4.54
CA LYS A 66 -16.91 -11.66 3.61
C LYS A 66 -15.58 -11.90 2.91
N MET A 67 -14.83 -10.83 2.69
CA MET A 67 -13.52 -10.87 2.09
C MET A 67 -12.72 -9.64 2.53
N VAL A 68 -11.42 -9.79 2.64
CA VAL A 68 -10.45 -8.71 2.82
C VAL A 68 -9.33 -8.87 1.81
N GLY A 69 -8.86 -7.74 1.27
CA GLY A 69 -7.59 -7.63 0.56
C GLY A 69 -6.58 -7.05 1.54
N THR A 70 -5.55 -7.80 1.90
CA THR A 70 -4.38 -7.22 2.58
C THR A 70 -3.51 -6.48 1.56
N THR A 71 -2.52 -5.74 2.04
CA THR A 71 -1.56 -5.03 1.18
C THR A 71 -0.18 -5.60 1.48
N ASP A 72 0.43 -6.25 0.50
CA ASP A 72 1.57 -7.12 0.70
C ASP A 72 2.68 -6.79 -0.32
N ASP A 73 3.93 -6.89 0.12
CA ASP A 73 5.12 -6.55 -0.66
C ASP A 73 5.50 -7.73 -1.58
N PRO A 74 5.98 -7.50 -2.81
CA PRO A 74 6.47 -8.56 -3.71
C PRO A 74 7.35 -9.62 -3.06
N ILE A 75 8.18 -9.25 -2.07
CA ILE A 75 9.13 -10.18 -1.43
C ILE A 75 8.49 -11.04 -0.33
N ASP A 76 7.25 -10.79 0.06
CA ASP A 76 6.59 -11.49 1.16
C ASP A 76 6.35 -12.98 0.85
N ASP A 77 6.52 -13.84 1.85
CA ASP A 77 6.34 -15.30 1.69
C ASP A 77 4.86 -15.71 1.52
N LEU A 78 3.93 -14.84 1.92
CA LEU A 78 2.47 -15.06 1.94
C LEU A 78 2.03 -16.31 2.75
N ARG A 79 2.88 -16.79 3.68
CA ARG A 79 2.59 -18.01 4.46
C ARG A 79 1.31 -17.90 5.29
N HIS A 80 0.98 -16.69 5.74
CA HIS A 80 -0.21 -16.44 6.55
C HIS A 80 -1.48 -16.55 5.70
N HIS A 81 -1.44 -16.12 4.43
CA HIS A 81 -2.52 -16.33 3.47
C HIS A 81 -2.72 -17.80 3.17
N GLN A 82 -1.63 -18.54 2.95
CA GLN A 82 -1.70 -19.98 2.74
C GLN A 82 -2.30 -20.70 3.96
N ALA A 83 -1.82 -20.40 5.16
CA ALA A 83 -2.34 -20.98 6.40
C ALA A 83 -3.83 -20.66 6.63
N ILE A 84 -4.28 -19.47 6.23
CA ILE A 84 -5.70 -19.10 6.30
C ILE A 84 -6.51 -19.86 5.24
N ALA A 85 -6.00 -20.00 4.03
CA ALA A 85 -6.67 -20.72 2.95
C ALA A 85 -6.83 -22.23 3.26
N ASP A 86 -5.86 -22.82 3.97
CA ASP A 86 -5.88 -24.22 4.38
C ASP A 86 -6.78 -24.49 5.61
N ASP A 87 -7.17 -23.44 6.34
CA ASP A 87 -7.98 -23.55 7.55
C ASP A 87 -9.49 -23.53 7.23
N SER A 88 -10.06 -24.73 7.06
CA SER A 88 -11.49 -24.93 6.81
C SER A 88 -12.45 -24.39 7.88
N SER A 89 -11.95 -24.02 9.08
CA SER A 89 -12.79 -23.44 10.15
C SER A 89 -13.09 -21.94 9.94
N PHE A 90 -12.43 -21.30 8.96
CA PHE A 90 -12.55 -19.87 8.70
C PHE A 90 -13.01 -19.59 7.27
N ASP A 91 -14.20 -19.02 7.14
CA ASP A 91 -14.94 -18.86 5.88
C ASP A 91 -14.74 -17.49 5.21
N ILE A 92 -14.00 -16.58 5.85
CA ILE A 92 -13.73 -15.24 5.31
C ILE A 92 -12.48 -15.31 4.44
N LYS A 93 -12.59 -14.87 3.19
CA LYS A 93 -11.45 -14.83 2.26
C LYS A 93 -10.47 -13.73 2.67
N VAL A 94 -9.22 -14.10 2.93
CA VAL A 94 -8.12 -13.16 3.18
C VAL A 94 -7.14 -13.32 2.03
N LEU A 95 -7.21 -12.42 1.04
CA LEU A 95 -6.39 -12.50 -0.17
C LEU A 95 -5.35 -11.38 -0.18
N PRO A 96 -4.14 -11.64 -0.71
CA PRO A 96 -3.12 -10.62 -0.81
C PRO A 96 -3.44 -9.63 -1.93
N SER A 97 -2.98 -8.38 -1.77
CA SER A 97 -2.94 -7.38 -2.85
C SER A 97 -1.50 -6.96 -3.08
N TRP A 98 -1.10 -6.97 -4.34
CA TRP A 98 0.28 -6.73 -4.76
C TRP A 98 0.67 -5.25 -4.68
N ARG A 99 1.65 -4.89 -3.84
CA ARG A 99 2.13 -3.50 -3.70
C ARG A 99 3.63 -3.35 -3.93
N PRO A 100 4.08 -3.04 -5.16
CA PRO A 100 5.49 -3.07 -5.54
C PRO A 100 6.20 -1.72 -5.37
N ASP A 101 5.80 -0.88 -4.42
CA ASP A 101 6.31 0.49 -4.27
C ASP A 101 7.84 0.57 -4.27
N LYS A 102 8.49 -0.32 -3.51
CA LYS A 102 9.96 -0.36 -3.40
C LYS A 102 10.65 -0.84 -4.69
N ALA A 103 9.94 -1.54 -5.57
CA ALA A 103 10.48 -2.03 -6.84
C ALA A 103 10.59 -0.94 -7.91
N PHE A 104 9.76 0.10 -7.86
CA PHE A 104 9.81 1.21 -8.82
C PHE A 104 10.37 2.52 -8.24
N ASN A 105 10.37 2.71 -6.91
CA ASN A 105 10.96 3.88 -6.26
C ASN A 105 12.50 3.80 -6.21
N ILE A 106 13.13 3.90 -7.38
CA ILE A 106 14.58 3.79 -7.59
C ILE A 106 15.39 4.82 -6.79
N GLU A 107 14.81 5.98 -6.49
CA GLU A 107 15.42 7.04 -5.70
C GLU A 107 15.45 6.75 -4.20
N ALA A 108 14.71 5.74 -3.72
CA ALA A 108 14.65 5.41 -2.31
C ALA A 108 16.02 4.97 -1.78
N ALA A 109 16.37 5.40 -0.57
CA ALA A 109 17.65 5.07 0.05
C ALA A 109 17.86 3.54 0.13
N GLY A 110 16.82 2.79 0.51
CA GLY A 110 16.85 1.33 0.63
C GLY A 110 16.61 0.55 -0.66
N PHE A 111 16.64 1.18 -1.85
CA PHE A 111 16.36 0.50 -3.11
C PHE A 111 17.32 -0.68 -3.38
N ASN A 112 18.62 -0.51 -3.17
CA ASN A 112 19.60 -1.58 -3.42
C ASN A 112 19.40 -2.77 -2.47
N ASP A 113 19.17 -2.52 -1.19
CA ASP A 113 18.88 -3.56 -0.19
C ASP A 113 17.58 -4.31 -0.55
N TYR A 114 16.59 -3.60 -1.10
CA TYR A 114 15.36 -4.19 -1.56
C TYR A 114 15.55 -5.03 -2.83
N MET A 115 16.38 -4.59 -3.78
CA MET A 115 16.73 -5.39 -4.96
C MET A 115 17.35 -6.73 -4.56
N GLN A 116 18.26 -6.76 -3.58
CA GLN A 116 18.84 -8.00 -3.06
C GLN A 116 17.80 -8.94 -2.43
N GLN A 117 16.83 -8.39 -1.70
CA GLN A 117 15.73 -9.18 -1.13
C GLN A 117 14.81 -9.72 -2.23
N LEU A 118 14.56 -8.95 -3.28
CA LEU A 118 13.80 -9.38 -4.44
C LEU A 118 14.53 -10.47 -5.23
N GLU A 119 15.84 -10.35 -5.41
CA GLU A 119 16.68 -11.40 -6.03
C GLU A 119 16.52 -12.71 -5.27
N ALA A 120 16.64 -12.67 -3.94
CA ALA A 120 16.48 -13.84 -3.08
C ALA A 120 15.06 -14.42 -3.12
N ALA A 121 14.03 -13.57 -3.07
CA ALA A 121 12.63 -14.01 -3.08
C ALA A 121 12.17 -14.60 -4.44
N ALA A 122 12.81 -14.19 -5.53
CA ALA A 122 12.51 -14.65 -6.89
C ALA A 122 13.48 -15.72 -7.41
N ASP A 123 14.59 -15.97 -6.71
CA ASP A 123 15.72 -16.78 -7.20
C ASP A 123 16.13 -16.34 -8.62
N THR A 124 16.39 -15.04 -8.76
CA THR A 124 16.77 -14.38 -10.02
C THR A 124 17.79 -13.29 -9.71
N SER A 125 18.98 -13.33 -10.31
CA SER A 125 19.91 -12.20 -10.21
C SER A 125 19.43 -11.04 -11.07
N ILE A 126 19.50 -9.81 -10.55
CA ILE A 126 19.00 -8.59 -11.18
C ILE A 126 20.19 -7.68 -11.52
N SER A 127 20.57 -7.69 -12.80
CA SER A 127 21.65 -6.82 -13.32
C SER A 127 21.17 -5.87 -14.42
N ARG A 128 20.09 -6.26 -15.11
CA ARG A 128 19.44 -5.53 -16.21
C ARG A 128 17.96 -5.34 -15.92
N PHE A 129 17.34 -4.45 -16.66
CA PHE A 129 15.91 -4.16 -16.53
C PHE A 129 15.05 -5.40 -16.83
N SER A 130 15.41 -6.19 -17.85
CA SER A 130 14.72 -7.45 -18.15
C SER A 130 14.82 -8.46 -17.00
N ASP A 131 15.95 -8.53 -16.30
CA ASP A 131 16.11 -9.42 -15.14
C ASP A 131 15.17 -9.00 -13.98
N LEU A 132 14.99 -7.69 -13.76
CA LEU A 132 14.01 -7.16 -12.79
C LEU A 132 12.57 -7.55 -13.19
N CYS A 133 12.22 -7.40 -14.46
CA CYS A 133 10.92 -7.84 -14.98
C CYS A 133 10.69 -9.34 -14.74
N ASP A 134 11.69 -10.18 -15.01
CA ASP A 134 11.60 -11.62 -14.78
C ASP A 134 11.44 -11.97 -13.29
N ALA A 135 12.17 -11.29 -12.40
CA ALA A 135 12.00 -11.44 -10.96
C ALA A 135 10.59 -11.06 -10.51
N LEU A 136 10.09 -9.89 -10.91
CA LEU A 136 8.74 -9.44 -10.59
C LEU A 136 7.67 -10.37 -11.16
N LYS A 137 7.85 -10.91 -12.37
CA LYS A 137 6.93 -11.87 -12.99
C LYS A 137 6.79 -13.16 -12.16
N LYS A 138 7.91 -13.72 -11.69
CA LYS A 138 7.89 -14.89 -10.79
C LYS A 138 7.14 -14.59 -9.50
N ARG A 139 7.34 -13.39 -8.93
CA ARG A 139 6.64 -12.97 -7.71
C ARG A 139 5.15 -12.71 -7.96
N LEU A 140 4.77 -12.18 -9.12
CA LEU A 140 3.37 -12.08 -9.53
C LEU A 140 2.70 -13.45 -9.68
N ASP A 141 3.42 -14.46 -10.18
CA ASP A 141 2.94 -15.85 -10.23
C ASP A 141 2.73 -16.42 -8.83
N HIS A 142 3.64 -16.15 -7.89
CA HIS A 142 3.47 -16.50 -6.47
C HIS A 142 2.22 -15.87 -5.86
N PHE A 143 2.01 -14.57 -6.07
CA PHE A 143 0.81 -13.87 -5.60
C PHE A 143 -0.47 -14.41 -6.25
N ALA A 144 -0.43 -14.74 -7.54
CA ALA A 144 -1.56 -15.35 -8.25
C ALA A 144 -1.92 -16.72 -7.66
N ALA A 145 -0.92 -17.54 -7.30
CA ALA A 145 -1.12 -18.82 -6.62
C ALA A 145 -1.79 -18.68 -5.25
N HIS A 146 -1.58 -17.54 -4.57
CA HIS A 146 -2.23 -17.18 -3.30
C HIS A 146 -3.57 -16.43 -3.48
N GLY A 147 -4.10 -16.39 -4.70
CA GLY A 147 -5.43 -15.82 -4.98
C GLY A 147 -5.47 -14.30 -5.16
N CYS A 148 -4.32 -13.63 -5.31
CA CYS A 148 -4.27 -12.20 -5.61
C CYS A 148 -5.07 -11.86 -6.89
N LYS A 149 -5.78 -10.73 -6.85
CA LYS A 149 -6.57 -10.18 -7.98
C LYS A 149 -6.44 -8.66 -8.12
N VAL A 150 -5.70 -8.02 -7.23
CA VAL A 150 -5.64 -6.56 -7.11
C VAL A 150 -4.20 -6.14 -6.83
N SER A 151 -3.79 -5.05 -7.44
CA SER A 151 -2.54 -4.37 -7.16
C SER A 151 -2.80 -2.96 -6.61
N ASP A 152 -1.84 -2.45 -5.86
CA ASP A 152 -1.86 -1.13 -5.25
C ASP A 152 -0.50 -0.45 -5.45
N HIS A 153 -0.50 0.85 -5.72
CA HIS A 153 0.73 1.62 -5.90
C HIS A 153 0.57 3.01 -5.28
N ALA A 154 1.53 3.40 -4.46
CA ALA A 154 1.64 4.78 -4.01
C ALA A 154 2.40 5.62 -5.04
N LEU A 155 1.68 6.54 -5.69
CA LEU A 155 2.22 7.54 -6.58
C LEU A 155 2.24 8.89 -5.85
N ASP A 156 3.18 9.04 -4.91
CA ASP A 156 3.36 10.27 -4.12
C ASP A 156 3.59 11.49 -5.04
N VAL A 157 4.33 11.28 -6.13
CA VAL A 157 4.46 12.19 -7.28
C VAL A 157 4.25 11.38 -8.55
N VAL A 158 3.34 11.85 -9.42
CA VAL A 158 3.09 11.20 -10.71
C VAL A 158 4.12 11.68 -11.74
N MET A 159 4.90 10.75 -12.27
CA MET A 159 5.93 11.00 -13.26
C MET A 159 5.65 10.24 -14.56
N TYR A 160 6.17 10.77 -15.66
CA TYR A 160 6.15 10.10 -16.96
C TYR A 160 7.47 10.36 -17.70
N GLY A 161 8.07 9.32 -18.24
CA GLY A 161 9.27 9.40 -19.07
C GLY A 161 9.47 8.13 -19.87
N GLU A 162 9.74 8.25 -21.16
CA GLU A 162 10.03 7.11 -22.03
C GLU A 162 11.54 6.86 -22.10
N ALA A 163 11.92 5.59 -22.17
CA ALA A 163 13.29 5.13 -22.34
C ALA A 163 13.30 3.79 -23.07
N ASP A 164 14.38 3.53 -23.81
CA ASP A 164 14.68 2.19 -24.32
C ASP A 164 15.32 1.31 -23.25
N GLU A 165 15.37 0.00 -23.49
CA GLU A 165 15.93 -0.97 -22.54
C GLU A 165 17.40 -0.69 -22.23
N ALA A 166 18.20 -0.28 -23.22
CA ALA A 166 19.61 0.05 -23.01
C ALA A 166 19.81 1.25 -22.06
N THR A 167 18.89 2.22 -22.07
CA THR A 167 18.87 3.34 -21.13
C THR A 167 18.46 2.87 -19.74
N LEU A 168 17.44 2.01 -19.64
CA LEU A 168 16.98 1.45 -18.37
C LEU A 168 18.05 0.60 -17.68
N ASP A 169 18.78 -0.22 -18.45
CA ASP A 169 19.91 -1.01 -17.96
C ASP A 169 21.00 -0.12 -17.36
N LYS A 170 21.33 0.99 -18.03
CA LYS A 170 22.31 1.97 -17.51
C LYS A 170 21.82 2.61 -16.22
N ILE A 171 20.56 3.04 -16.17
CA ILE A 171 19.97 3.66 -14.97
C ILE A 171 20.02 2.69 -13.79
N LEU A 172 19.62 1.44 -14.01
CA LEU A 172 19.64 0.41 -12.97
C LEU A 172 21.07 0.11 -12.50
N ALA A 173 22.01 -0.09 -13.43
CA ALA A 173 23.41 -0.36 -13.10
C ALA A 173 24.05 0.79 -12.29
N GLN A 174 23.82 2.04 -12.69
CA GLN A 174 24.28 3.22 -11.94
C GLN A 174 23.69 3.26 -10.54
N ARG A 175 22.39 2.97 -10.41
CA ARG A 175 21.75 2.94 -9.09
C ARG A 175 22.34 1.84 -8.21
N LEU A 176 22.55 0.65 -8.75
CA LEU A 176 23.12 -0.49 -8.03
C LEU A 176 24.57 -0.24 -7.61
N SER A 177 25.33 0.56 -8.35
CA SER A 177 26.67 1.03 -7.94
C SER A 177 26.66 2.17 -6.90
N GLY A 178 25.48 2.64 -6.49
CA GLY A 178 25.31 3.65 -5.43
C GLY A 178 25.13 5.09 -5.94
N GLU A 179 25.05 5.31 -7.25
CA GLU A 179 24.78 6.64 -7.80
C GLU A 179 23.29 6.96 -7.72
N LEU A 180 22.95 8.21 -7.37
CA LEU A 180 21.57 8.65 -7.32
C LEU A 180 21.08 9.06 -8.72
N PRO A 181 19.90 8.58 -9.16
CA PRO A 181 19.35 8.93 -10.47
C PRO A 181 18.85 10.39 -10.48
N THR A 182 18.96 11.02 -11.64
CA THR A 182 18.33 12.32 -11.92
C THR A 182 16.80 12.20 -11.98
N GLN A 183 16.08 13.32 -11.87
CA GLN A 183 14.61 13.34 -11.99
C GLN A 183 14.09 12.71 -13.28
N GLN A 184 14.79 12.93 -14.40
CA GLN A 184 14.44 12.30 -15.67
C GLN A 184 14.62 10.78 -15.63
N GLN A 185 15.75 10.30 -15.09
CA GLN A 185 16.00 8.86 -14.96
C GLN A 185 15.00 8.17 -14.02
N ILE A 186 14.60 8.86 -12.94
CA ILE A 186 13.54 8.39 -12.03
C ILE A 186 12.22 8.24 -12.81
N ALA A 187 11.82 9.26 -13.57
CA ALA A 187 10.60 9.22 -14.37
C ALA A 187 10.64 8.08 -15.40
N GLN A 188 11.76 7.90 -16.09
CA GLN A 188 11.97 6.84 -17.08
C GLN A 188 11.84 5.44 -16.47
N PHE A 189 12.56 5.19 -15.36
CA PHE A 189 12.54 3.90 -14.70
C PHE A 189 11.16 3.57 -14.12
N LYS A 190 10.53 4.53 -13.40
CA LYS A 190 9.18 4.35 -12.84
C LYS A 190 8.16 4.04 -13.94
N THR A 191 8.18 4.81 -15.02
CA THR A 191 7.27 4.60 -16.15
C THR A 191 7.45 3.22 -16.74
N ALA A 192 8.68 2.79 -17.00
CA ALA A 192 8.96 1.48 -17.58
C ALA A 192 8.46 0.33 -16.68
N VAL A 193 8.73 0.38 -15.36
CA VAL A 193 8.22 -0.63 -14.42
C VAL A 193 6.69 -0.64 -14.39
N LEU A 194 6.05 0.53 -14.32
CA LEU A 194 4.58 0.62 -14.28
C LEU A 194 3.92 0.16 -15.58
N LEU A 195 4.53 0.38 -16.75
CA LEU A 195 4.05 -0.14 -18.03
C LEU A 195 4.16 -1.68 -18.09
N PHE A 196 5.31 -2.23 -17.68
CA PHE A 196 5.50 -3.68 -17.57
C PHE A 196 4.44 -4.31 -16.63
N LEU A 197 4.25 -3.72 -15.44
CA LEU A 197 3.29 -4.19 -14.45
C LEU A 197 1.85 -4.12 -14.99
N ALA A 198 1.46 -3.03 -15.65
CA ALA A 198 0.14 -2.89 -16.26
C ALA A 198 -0.15 -4.00 -17.29
N ALA A 199 0.83 -4.35 -18.12
CA ALA A 199 0.71 -5.46 -19.06
C ALA A 199 0.51 -6.81 -18.36
N GLU A 200 1.25 -7.07 -17.28
CA GLU A 200 1.05 -8.28 -16.46
C GLU A 200 -0.31 -8.28 -15.76
N TYR A 201 -0.78 -7.15 -15.23
CA TYR A 201 -2.10 -7.04 -14.62
C TYR A 201 -3.21 -7.28 -15.63
N GLN A 202 -3.09 -6.73 -16.84
CA GLN A 202 -4.04 -6.93 -17.92
C GLN A 202 -4.11 -8.40 -18.32
N ARG A 203 -2.95 -9.07 -18.49
CA ARG A 203 -2.87 -10.50 -18.81
C ARG A 203 -3.51 -11.40 -17.75
N ARG A 204 -3.49 -10.97 -16.48
CA ARG A 204 -4.04 -11.71 -15.32
C ARG A 204 -5.47 -11.28 -14.97
N GLU A 205 -6.03 -10.31 -15.69
CA GLU A 205 -7.31 -9.66 -15.38
C GLU A 205 -7.38 -9.04 -13.97
N TRP A 206 -6.24 -8.57 -13.46
CA TRP A 206 -6.14 -7.92 -12.16
C TRP A 206 -6.66 -6.48 -12.22
N VAL A 207 -7.04 -5.96 -11.06
CA VAL A 207 -7.33 -4.54 -10.88
C VAL A 207 -6.04 -3.81 -10.51
N GLN A 208 -5.80 -2.67 -11.14
CA GLN A 208 -4.76 -1.72 -10.82
C GLN A 208 -5.32 -0.58 -9.98
N GLN A 209 -4.70 -0.29 -8.85
CA GLN A 209 -5.04 0.87 -8.03
C GLN A 209 -3.85 1.81 -7.96
N TYR A 210 -4.11 3.09 -8.13
CA TYR A 210 -3.13 4.16 -7.93
C TYR A 210 -3.61 5.11 -6.83
N HIS A 211 -2.87 5.15 -5.72
CA HIS A 211 -3.06 6.12 -4.63
C HIS A 211 -2.11 7.29 -4.81
N ILE A 212 -2.66 8.45 -5.17
CA ILE A 212 -1.90 9.59 -5.68
C ILE A 212 -1.85 10.74 -4.68
N GLY A 213 -0.66 11.31 -4.50
CA GLY A 213 -0.50 12.63 -3.89
C GLY A 213 -0.34 12.65 -2.37
N ALA A 214 0.30 11.65 -1.79
CA ALA A 214 0.77 11.75 -0.40
C ALA A 214 2.10 12.52 -0.34
N LEU A 215 2.21 13.45 0.61
CA LEU A 215 3.47 14.10 0.99
C LEU A 215 3.96 13.49 2.29
N ARG A 216 5.01 12.67 2.22
CA ARG A 216 5.41 11.78 3.33
C ARG A 216 6.52 12.34 4.19
N ASN A 217 6.55 11.89 5.44
CA ASN A 217 7.66 12.08 6.38
C ASN A 217 8.04 13.57 6.59
N ASN A 218 7.03 14.45 6.62
CA ASN A 218 7.23 15.91 6.68
C ASN A 218 7.99 16.39 7.92
N ASN A 219 7.95 15.61 9.00
CA ASN A 219 8.66 15.91 10.24
C ASN A 219 9.94 15.07 10.33
N SER A 220 11.03 15.60 9.78
CA SER A 220 12.33 14.90 9.72
C SER A 220 12.90 14.52 11.09
N ARG A 221 12.64 15.33 12.13
CA ARG A 221 13.05 15.00 13.50
C ARG A 221 12.32 13.73 13.98
N MET A 222 11.01 13.68 13.83
CA MET A 222 10.21 12.54 14.27
C MET A 222 10.47 11.29 13.43
N PHE A 223 10.68 11.47 12.13
CA PHE A 223 11.07 10.38 11.23
C PHE A 223 12.38 9.70 11.68
N LYS A 224 13.40 10.47 12.06
CA LYS A 224 14.66 9.92 12.57
C LYS A 224 14.52 9.19 13.91
N THR A 225 13.53 9.56 14.72
CA THR A 225 13.33 8.99 16.06
C THR A 225 12.46 7.73 16.04
N ILE A 226 11.37 7.73 15.26
CA ILE A 226 10.33 6.67 15.32
C ILE A 226 10.16 5.96 13.97
N GLY A 227 10.50 6.59 12.84
CA GLY A 227 10.33 6.03 11.50
C GLY A 227 9.10 6.59 10.75
N PRO A 228 8.69 5.93 9.64
CA PRO A 228 7.53 6.31 8.82
C PRO A 228 6.18 5.97 9.48
N ASP A 229 5.07 6.40 8.85
CA ASP A 229 3.68 6.01 9.18
C ASP A 229 3.20 6.39 10.60
N ILE A 230 3.73 7.49 11.14
CA ILE A 230 3.47 7.99 12.51
C ILE A 230 2.59 9.26 12.54
N GLY A 231 1.81 9.50 11.49
CA GLY A 231 0.87 10.63 11.40
C GLY A 231 1.50 11.98 11.01
N PHE A 232 2.70 11.98 10.41
CA PHE A 232 3.35 13.19 9.86
C PHE A 232 3.34 13.24 8.32
N ASP A 233 2.42 12.50 7.69
CA ASP A 233 2.14 12.55 6.26
C ASP A 233 0.96 13.50 6.00
N SER A 234 0.95 14.16 4.84
CA SER A 234 -0.07 15.15 4.47
C SER A 234 -0.39 15.10 2.97
N ILE A 235 -1.14 16.09 2.48
CA ILE A 235 -1.58 16.19 1.09
C ILE A 235 -0.46 16.84 0.26
N ASN A 236 -0.07 16.19 -0.84
CA ASN A 236 0.75 16.77 -1.91
C ASN A 236 -0.16 17.41 -2.96
N ASP A 237 0.21 18.60 -3.43
CA ASP A 237 -0.55 19.41 -4.42
C ASP A 237 0.15 19.55 -5.78
N GLN A 238 1.23 18.79 -6.01
CA GLN A 238 1.90 18.79 -7.31
C GLN A 238 0.95 18.41 -8.48
N PRO A 239 1.12 19.00 -9.67
CA PRO A 239 0.28 18.67 -10.83
C PRO A 239 0.34 17.18 -11.21
N VAL A 240 -0.83 16.56 -11.34
CA VAL A 240 -0.94 15.11 -11.66
C VAL A 240 -1.45 14.85 -13.09
N ALA A 241 -2.22 15.78 -13.65
CA ALA A 241 -3.07 15.50 -14.80
C ALA A 241 -2.31 15.06 -16.05
N GLU A 242 -1.24 15.78 -16.41
CA GLU A 242 -0.49 15.49 -17.63
C GLU A 242 0.26 14.16 -17.54
N SER A 243 1.12 13.98 -16.53
CA SER A 243 1.87 12.74 -16.34
C SER A 243 0.96 11.52 -16.21
N LEU A 244 -0.15 11.63 -15.47
CA LEU A 244 -1.10 10.54 -15.31
C LEU A 244 -1.78 10.20 -16.65
N SER A 245 -2.21 11.22 -17.40
CA SER A 245 -2.81 11.04 -18.72
C SER A 245 -1.85 10.30 -19.66
N ARG A 246 -0.58 10.70 -19.70
CA ARG A 246 0.45 10.04 -20.52
C ARG A 246 0.72 8.60 -20.09
N LEU A 247 0.81 8.33 -18.79
CA LEU A 247 1.00 6.97 -18.28
C LEU A 247 -0.15 6.04 -18.69
N LEU A 248 -1.39 6.48 -18.49
CA LEU A 248 -2.58 5.68 -18.84
C LEU A 248 -2.74 5.51 -20.36
N ASP A 249 -2.44 6.55 -21.15
CA ASP A 249 -2.44 6.49 -22.62
C ASP A 249 -1.36 5.52 -23.13
N ALA A 250 -0.17 5.51 -22.55
CA ALA A 250 0.89 4.57 -22.91
C ALA A 250 0.49 3.11 -22.64
N GLN A 251 -0.16 2.83 -21.50
CA GLN A 251 -0.74 1.52 -21.21
C GLN A 251 -1.82 1.15 -22.24
N ALA A 252 -2.71 2.09 -22.57
CA ALA A 252 -3.80 1.86 -23.52
C ALA A 252 -3.30 1.59 -24.94
N LYS A 253 -2.31 2.35 -25.42
CA LYS A 253 -1.68 2.18 -26.74
C LYS A 253 -1.04 0.81 -26.94
N GLN A 254 -0.54 0.21 -25.86
CA GLN A 254 0.02 -1.14 -25.86
C GLN A 254 -1.04 -2.25 -25.72
N GLY A 255 -2.33 -1.89 -25.62
CA GLY A 255 -3.40 -2.86 -25.32
C GLY A 255 -3.30 -3.44 -23.91
N ALA A 256 -2.58 -2.75 -23.02
CA ALA A 256 -2.12 -3.23 -21.72
C ALA A 256 -2.71 -2.45 -20.54
N LEU A 257 -3.77 -1.66 -20.74
CA LEU A 257 -4.45 -0.92 -19.68
C LEU A 257 -5.42 -1.85 -18.91
N PRO A 258 -5.13 -2.22 -17.65
CA PRO A 258 -6.03 -3.04 -16.84
C PRO A 258 -7.23 -2.24 -16.32
N LYS A 259 -8.19 -2.95 -15.70
CA LYS A 259 -9.21 -2.33 -14.85
C LYS A 259 -8.50 -1.44 -13.82
N THR A 260 -8.76 -0.14 -13.85
CA THR A 260 -7.99 0.83 -13.06
C THR A 260 -8.90 1.63 -12.13
N ILE A 261 -8.49 1.79 -10.88
CA ILE A 261 -9.10 2.69 -9.89
C ILE A 261 -8.07 3.75 -9.50
N LEU A 262 -8.48 5.01 -9.56
CA LEU A 262 -7.64 6.16 -9.23
C LEU A 262 -8.13 6.80 -7.94
N TYR A 263 -7.24 6.95 -6.97
CA TYR A 263 -7.48 7.64 -5.70
C TYR A 263 -6.58 8.87 -5.65
N CYS A 264 -7.16 10.03 -5.34
CA CYS A 264 -6.41 11.28 -5.23
C CYS A 264 -6.59 11.87 -3.83
N LEU A 265 -5.48 12.19 -3.17
CA LEU A 265 -5.51 12.77 -1.82
C LEU A 265 -5.81 14.28 -1.83
N THR A 266 -5.58 14.94 -2.97
CA THR A 266 -5.95 16.35 -3.17
C THR A 266 -7.37 16.47 -3.72
N HIS A 267 -8.12 17.45 -3.25
CA HIS A 267 -9.52 17.66 -3.63
C HIS A 267 -9.70 18.64 -4.80
N GLY A 268 -8.60 19.06 -5.43
CA GLY A 268 -8.59 20.09 -6.47
C GLY A 268 -8.92 21.46 -5.88
N ILE A 269 -7.95 22.38 -5.86
CA ILE A 269 -8.28 23.79 -5.63
C ILE A 269 -8.81 24.32 -6.96
N THR A 270 -10.12 24.25 -7.17
CA THR A 270 -10.78 25.11 -8.17
C THR A 270 -10.57 26.55 -7.72
N LYS A 271 -9.61 27.24 -8.34
CA LYS A 271 -9.58 28.70 -8.38
C LYS A 271 -10.28 29.16 -9.64
#